data_AF-A0A821LIW4-F1
#
_entry.id   AF-A0A821LIW4-F1
#
_cell.length_a   1.000
_cell.length_b   1.000
_cell.length_c   1.000
_cell.angle_alpha   90.00
_cell.angle_beta   90.00
_cell.angle_gamma   90.00
#
_symmetry.space_group_name_H-M   'P 1'
#
loop_
_entity.id
_entity.type
_entity.pdbx_description
1 polymer ?
#
loop_
_entity_poly.entity_id
_entity_poly.type
_entity_poly.pdbx_seq_one_letter_code
_entity_poly.pdbx_strand_id
1 'polypeptide(L)' 'MATNTTLTNSLIDIGANLTHKSLKHHLPLVLQRANNAQVSHIIITGTSISGSREAIDIATRHNQEQQNVKLYST' A
#
# COMPACT_ATOMS: atom_id res chain seq x y z
N MET A 1 35.23 6.67 -11.08
CA MET A 1 34.00 7.40 -10.73
C MET A 1 33.06 6.40 -10.06
N ALA A 2 32.92 6.46 -8.73
CA ALA A 2 32.02 5.57 -7.99
C ALA A 2 30.57 6.03 -8.22
N THR A 3 29.73 5.15 -8.75
CA THR A 3 28.28 5.38 -8.86
C THR A 3 27.71 5.43 -7.44
N ASN A 4 27.41 6.65 -6.97
CA ASN A 4 26.81 6.88 -5.67
C ASN A 4 25.39 6.29 -5.73
N THR A 5 25.27 5.04 -5.30
CA THR A 5 23.99 4.34 -5.25
C THR A 5 23.31 4.86 -4.01
N THR A 6 22.57 5.97 -4.14
CA THR A 6 21.70 6.43 -3.06
C THR A 6 20.73 5.30 -2.78
N LEU A 7 20.97 4.55 -1.71
CA LEU A 7 20.02 3.59 -1.19
C LEU A 7 18.78 4.40 -0.80
N THR A 8 17.77 4.40 -1.66
CA THR A 8 16.46 4.87 -1.29
C THR A 8 15.97 3.86 -0.24
N ASN A 9 15.99 4.25 1.04
CA ASN A 9 15.44 3.46 2.13
C ASN A 9 13.94 3.26 1.88
N SER A 10 13.62 2.22 1.13
CA SER A 10 12.29 1.91 0.61
C SER A 10 11.67 0.88 1.54
N LEU A 11 10.61 1.28 2.25
CA LEU A 11 9.95 0.45 3.25
C LEU A 11 8.83 -0.39 2.63
N ILE A 12 8.67 -1.60 3.17
CA ILE A 12 7.55 -2.49 2.89
C ILE A 12 6.76 -2.68 4.18
N ASP A 13 5.49 -2.28 4.19
CA ASP A 13 4.56 -2.59 5.27
C ASP A 13 3.88 -3.92 4.98
N ILE A 14 4.16 -4.94 5.78
CA ILE A 14 3.67 -6.31 5.53
C ILE A 14 2.30 -6.61 6.17
N GLY A 15 1.71 -5.66 6.92
CA GLY A 15 0.58 -5.94 7.80
C GLY A 15 -0.40 -4.80 7.97
N ALA A 16 -0.91 -4.22 6.87
CA ALA A 16 -1.81 -3.08 6.92
C ALA A 16 -3.30 -3.48 6.86
N ASN A 17 -4.08 -3.09 7.86
CA ASN A 17 -5.53 -3.33 7.92
C ASN A 17 -6.33 -2.23 7.17
N LEU A 18 -6.16 -2.14 5.85
CA LEU A 18 -6.77 -1.06 5.04
C LEU A 18 -8.23 -1.27 4.64
N THR A 19 -8.83 -2.43 4.96
CA THR A 19 -10.22 -2.77 4.63
C THR A 19 -11.25 -2.09 5.55
N HIS A 20 -10.80 -1.45 6.63
CA HIS A 20 -11.70 -0.84 7.62
C HIS A 20 -12.54 0.30 7.01
N LYS A 21 -13.86 0.31 7.28
CA LYS A 21 -14.82 1.24 6.66
C LYS A 21 -14.45 2.72 6.83
N SER A 22 -13.89 3.09 7.99
CA SER A 22 -13.46 4.47 8.26
C SER A 22 -12.34 4.96 7.32
N LEU A 23 -11.59 4.04 6.70
CA LEU A 23 -10.49 4.38 5.81
C LEU A 23 -10.92 4.52 4.34
N LYS A 24 -12.13 4.07 3.96
CA LYS A 24 -12.55 4.05 2.54
C LYS A 24 -12.44 5.43 1.86
N HIS A 25 -12.85 6.50 2.54
CA HIS A 25 -12.76 7.87 2.00
C HIS A 25 -11.39 8.52 2.20
N HIS A 26 -10.56 7.98 3.08
CA HIS A 26 -9.25 8.53 3.42
C HIS A 26 -8.08 7.77 2.81
N LEU A 27 -8.35 6.65 2.12
CA LEU A 27 -7.34 5.78 1.55
C LEU A 27 -6.33 6.53 0.67
N PRO A 28 -6.71 7.44 -0.24
CA PRO A 28 -5.73 8.21 -1.01
C PRO A 28 -4.78 9.03 -0.14
N LEU A 29 -5.30 9.68 0.91
CA LEU A 29 -4.49 10.47 1.83
C LEU A 29 -3.60 9.60 2.73
N VAL A 30 -4.03 8.38 3.07
CA VAL A 30 -3.21 7.41 3.80
C VAL A 30 -2.02 6.99 2.94
N LEU A 31 -2.26 6.62 1.68
CA LEU A 31 -1.20 6.17 0.77
C LEU A 31 -0.24 7.30 0.40
N GLN A 32 -0.72 8.53 0.26
CA GLN A 32 0.13 9.69 0.09
C GLN A 32 1.07 9.89 1.29
N ARG A 33 0.57 9.75 2.52
CA ARG A 33 1.40 9.82 3.73
C ARG A 33 2.40 8.67 3.80
N ALA A 34 1.99 7.46 3.40
CA ALA A 34 2.87 6.30 3.34
C ALA A 34 4.04 6.54 2.37
N ASN A 35 3.76 7.07 1.17
CA ASN A 35 4.79 7.46 0.21
C ASN A 35 5.75 8.52 0.78
N ASN A 36 5.23 9.56 1.45
CA ASN A 36 6.06 10.59 2.06
C ASN A 36 6.96 10.03 3.18
N ALA A 37 6.53 8.93 3.82
CA ALA A 37 7.31 8.17 4.79
C ALA A 37 8.19 7.07 4.15
N GLN A 38 8.36 7.10 2.83
CA GLN A 38 9.19 6.17 2.04
C GLN A 38 8.68 4.71 2.04
N VAL A 39 7.40 4.49 2.36
CA VAL A 39 6.74 3.19 2.14
C VAL A 39 6.39 3.08 0.67
N SER A 40 6.95 2.09 -0.01
CA SER A 40 6.77 1.86 -1.44
C SER A 40 5.86 0.67 -1.75
N HIS A 41 5.73 -0.27 -0.81
CA HIS A 41 4.89 -1.45 -0.96
C HIS A 41 4.11 -1.69 0.34
N ILE A 42 2.84 -2.07 0.22
CA ILE A 42 1.99 -2.42 1.36
C ILE A 42 1.27 -3.73 1.06
N ILE A 43 1.29 -4.66 2.02
CA ILE A 43 0.50 -5.88 2.01
C ILE A 43 -0.73 -5.65 2.89
N ILE A 44 -1.91 -5.71 2.27
CA ILE A 44 -3.19 -5.55 2.94
C ILE A 44 -3.58 -6.88 3.57
N THR A 45 -3.79 -6.87 4.88
CA THR A 45 -4.19 -8.06 5.64
C THR A 45 -5.69 -8.33 5.51
N GLY A 46 -6.05 -9.49 4.97
CA GLY A 46 -7.40 -10.04 5.05
C GLY A 46 -7.58 -10.90 6.31
N THR A 47 -8.53 -10.55 7.17
CA THR A 47 -8.82 -11.29 8.43
C THR A 47 -10.08 -12.15 8.34
N SER A 48 -10.72 -12.19 7.17
CA SER A 48 -11.89 -13.01 6.86
C SER A 48 -12.01 -13.16 5.34
N ILE A 49 -12.84 -14.10 4.85
CA ILE A 49 -13.11 -14.24 3.41
C ILE A 49 -13.60 -12.92 2.80
N SER A 50 -14.51 -12.21 3.49
CA SER A 50 -15.00 -10.91 3.01
C SER A 50 -13.89 -9.85 3.02
N GLY A 51 -13.06 -9.83 4.07
CA GLY A 51 -11.94 -8.91 4.19
C GLY A 51 -10.89 -9.14 3.10
N SER A 52 -10.53 -10.39 2.80
CA SER A 52 -9.59 -10.72 1.72
C SER A 52 -10.13 -10.28 0.35
N ARG A 53 -11.44 -10.42 0.09
CA ARG A 53 -12.06 -9.90 -1.14
C ARG A 53 -11.96 -8.37 -1.22
N GLU A 54 -12.28 -7.66 -0.14
CA GLU A 54 -12.13 -6.21 -0.10
C GLU A 54 -10.66 -5.78 -0.28
N ALA A 55 -9.71 -6.53 0.27
CA ALA A 55 -8.28 -6.26 0.11
C ALA A 55 -7.82 -6.40 -1.35
N ILE A 56 -8.27 -7.46 -2.05
CA ILE A 56 -8.05 -7.66 -3.48
C ILE A 56 -8.61 -6.46 -4.26
N ASP A 57 -9.87 -6.10 -4.01
CA ASP A 57 -10.53 -5.01 -4.73
C ASP A 57 -9.81 -3.67 -4.55
N ILE A 58 -9.33 -3.39 -3.32
CA ILE A 58 -8.54 -2.18 -3.04
C ILE A 58 -7.24 -2.21 -3.82
N ALA A 59 -6.49 -3.32 -3.76
CA ALA A 59 -5.19 -3.43 -4.43
C ALA A 59 -5.31 -3.34 -5.95
N THR A 60 -6.30 -4.04 -6.54
CA THR A 60 -6.54 -4.01 -7.99
C THR A 60 -6.93 -2.61 -8.46
N ARG A 61 -7.90 -1.95 -7.82
CA ARG A 61 -8.33 -0.61 -8.22
C ARG A 61 -7.22 0.42 -8.09
N HIS A 62 -6.44 0.37 -7.02
CA HIS A 62 -5.35 1.32 -6.80
C HIS A 62 -4.22 1.15 -7.82
N ASN A 63 -3.78 -0.08 -8.07
CA ASN A 63 -2.62 -0.35 -8.93
C ASN A 63 -2.92 -0.18 -10.44
N GLN A 64 -4.18 -0.01 -10.85
CA GLN A 64 -4.54 0.34 -12.22
C GLN A 64 -4.10 1.77 -12.59
N GLU A 65 -3.93 2.63 -11.59
CA GLU A 65 -3.40 3.96 -11.74
C GLU A 65 -1.87 3.93 -11.52
N GLN A 66 -1.10 4.75 -12.24
CA GLN A 66 0.35 4.87 -12.00
C GLN A 66 0.57 5.55 -10.64
N GLN A 67 0.78 4.75 -9.59
CA GLN A 67 0.84 5.21 -8.20
C GLN A 67 2.22 4.99 -7.57
N ASN A 68 2.57 5.84 -6.59
CA ASN A 68 3.87 5.80 -5.91
C ASN A 68 3.99 4.69 -4.85
N VAL A 69 2.87 4.10 -4.43
CA VAL A 69 2.81 2.96 -3.50
C VAL A 69 2.10 1.81 -4.18
N LYS A 70 2.70 0.61 -4.18
CA LYS A 70 2.07 -0.60 -4.69
C LYS A 70 1.36 -1.36 -3.58
N LEU A 71 0.12 -1.78 -3.84
CA LEU A 71 -0.66 -2.57 -2.90
C LEU A 71 -0.70 -4.03 -3.31
N TYR A 72 -0.60 -4.92 -2.31
CA TYR A 72 -0.74 -6.37 -2.45
C TYR A 72 -1.78 -6.86 -1.44
N SER A 73 -2.34 -8.04 -1.66
CA SER A 73 -3.32 -8.64 -0.74
C SER A 73 -2.93 -10.07 -0.40
N THR A 74 -3.25 -10.50 0.83
CA THR A 74 -3.18 -11.90 1.29
C THR A 74 -4.53 -12.43 1.70
#